data_AF-A0A3P6GGH9-F1
#
_entry.id   AF-A0A3P6GGH9-F1
#
_cell.length_a   1.000
_cell.length_b   1.000
_cell.length_c   1.000
_cell.angle_alpha   90.00
_cell.angle_beta   90.00
_cell.angle_gamma   90.00
#
_symmetry.space_group_name_H-M   'P 1'
#
loop_
_entity.id
_entity.type
_entity.pdbx_description
1 polymer ?
#
loop_
_entity_poly.entity_id
_entity_poly.type
_entity_poly.pdbx_seq_one_letter_code
_entity_poly.pdbx_strand_id
1 'polypeptide(L)'
;MYQSMNLSVSSNFTQRSLSESRFRKPLHLKPPRVSSGPESDLSGAQTLTENLISLLRAVPDWADEIKERGMQQKRTLYTHEKWVEHRSSLRHVHHLFSSFSSRVILSLFPPVFFFTSVAIVIASYNSAVALDWLPSIFPILRSSSLPYQLTAPALALLLVFRTEASYSRYEEGRKAWVGIIAGTDDLARQVICSVGSSGDELVIKDLLLRYVAAFPVALKCHVTYGSDVARDLQNLIEGDDLSLILESKHRPRCVIEFISQSLQLLKLDDTKRDLLESKMLQLHEGIGVCEQLMGIPIPLAYTRLTSRFLVFWHLTLPIILWDECHWIVVPATFISAASLFCIEEVGVLIEEPFPMLALDELCDLVHSNIQEAVKSESIIRNRIVAKIRLHEVNHSSNGRHRS
;
A
#
# COMPACT_ATOMS: atom_id res chain seq x y z
N MET A 1 8.86 30.22 39.83
CA MET A 1 9.62 29.15 40.50
C MET A 1 9.46 27.87 39.69
N TYR A 2 10.21 27.76 38.60
CA TYR A 2 10.44 26.51 37.87
C TYR A 2 11.88 26.61 37.37
N GLN A 3 12.70 25.69 37.86
CA GLN A 3 14.15 25.75 37.80
C GLN A 3 14.62 25.03 36.54
N SER A 4 15.39 25.75 35.72
CA SER A 4 16.11 25.26 34.55
C SER A 4 17.28 24.36 34.94
N MET A 5 17.49 23.26 34.23
CA MET A 5 18.77 22.55 34.20
C MET A 5 19.24 22.40 32.77
N ASN A 6 20.22 23.23 32.42
CA ASN A 6 21.13 23.05 31.29
C ASN A 6 22.18 22.00 31.67
N LEU A 7 22.52 21.10 30.75
CA LEU A 7 23.83 20.44 30.74
C LEU A 7 24.30 20.29 29.29
N SER A 8 25.39 20.98 29.01
CA SER A 8 26.12 21.03 27.75
C SER A 8 27.28 20.03 27.71
N VAL A 9 27.37 19.29 26.60
CA VAL A 9 28.55 19.02 25.75
C VAL A 9 29.83 18.42 26.38
N SER A 10 30.27 17.27 25.85
CA SER A 10 31.63 17.10 25.29
C SER A 10 31.78 15.81 24.48
N SER A 11 32.30 16.00 23.27
CA SER A 11 32.81 15.07 22.27
C SER A 11 34.05 14.26 22.72
N ASN A 12 34.28 13.09 22.12
CA ASN A 12 35.60 12.65 21.65
C ASN A 12 35.53 11.44 20.67
N PHE A 13 36.01 11.71 19.44
CA PHE A 13 36.63 10.87 18.41
C PHE A 13 36.88 9.37 18.68
N THR A 14 36.59 8.50 17.70
CA THR A 14 37.63 7.92 16.80
C THR A 14 37.04 7.22 15.56
N GLN A 15 37.51 7.64 14.37
CA GLN A 15 37.46 6.86 13.12
C GLN A 15 38.39 5.65 13.22
N ARG A 16 37.97 4.48 12.70
CA ARG A 16 38.89 3.43 12.25
C ARG A 16 38.38 2.80 10.96
N SER A 17 39.14 3.02 9.90
CA SER A 17 39.00 2.42 8.58
C SER A 17 39.61 1.01 8.51
N LEU A 18 39.01 0.17 7.66
CA LEU A 18 39.61 -0.88 6.82
C LEU A 18 40.43 -1.99 7.49
N SER A 19 39.93 -3.23 7.39
CA SER A 19 40.78 -4.37 7.03
C SER A 19 39.94 -5.57 6.56
N GLU A 20 40.33 -6.09 5.41
CA GLU A 20 39.85 -7.27 4.72
C GLU A 20 39.77 -8.51 5.62
N SER A 21 38.65 -9.24 5.60
CA SER A 21 38.61 -10.62 6.08
C SER A 21 38.48 -11.58 4.90
N ARG A 22 39.64 -12.18 4.59
CA ARG A 22 39.87 -13.22 3.59
C ARG A 22 38.88 -14.38 3.74
N PHE A 23 38.28 -14.76 2.61
CA PHE A 23 37.67 -16.06 2.35
C PHE A 23 38.56 -17.20 2.88
N ARG A 24 38.07 -17.95 3.88
CA ARG A 24 38.58 -19.29 4.22
C ARG A 24 37.72 -20.33 3.52
N LYS A 25 38.33 -21.10 2.61
CA LYS A 25 37.76 -22.33 2.03
C LYS A 25 37.51 -23.36 3.15
N PRO A 26 36.38 -24.09 3.15
CA PRO A 26 36.19 -25.19 4.09
C PRO A 26 37.01 -26.43 3.66
N LEU A 27 37.67 -27.06 4.64
CA LEU A 27 38.37 -28.33 4.51
C LEU A 27 37.38 -29.45 4.14
N HIS A 28 37.64 -30.17 3.05
CA HIS A 28 36.96 -31.43 2.73
C HIS A 28 37.48 -32.56 3.63
N LEU A 29 36.71 -32.96 4.63
CA LEU A 29 36.86 -34.25 5.32
C LEU A 29 35.79 -35.21 4.77
N LYS A 30 36.21 -36.25 4.06
CA LYS A 30 35.34 -37.37 3.66
C LYS A 30 35.05 -38.24 4.89
N PRO A 31 33.79 -38.53 5.24
CA PRO A 31 33.48 -39.55 6.25
C PRO A 31 33.66 -40.96 5.66
N PRO A 32 33.82 -42.00 6.50
CA PRO A 32 34.04 -43.36 6.04
C PRO A 32 32.77 -43.95 5.44
N ARG A 33 32.97 -44.79 4.41
CA ARG A 33 31.94 -45.52 3.67
C ARG A 33 31.26 -46.52 4.62
N VAL A 34 30.02 -46.25 5.00
CA VAL A 34 29.13 -47.23 5.65
C VAL A 34 28.35 -47.96 4.56
N SER A 35 28.35 -49.28 4.66
CA SER A 35 27.68 -50.24 3.77
C SER A 35 26.17 -49.96 3.65
N SER A 36 25.70 -49.96 2.41
CA SER A 36 24.29 -49.89 2.01
C SER A 36 23.48 -51.08 2.52
N GLY A 37 22.62 -50.84 3.52
CA GLY A 37 21.41 -51.62 3.77
C GLY A 37 20.22 -51.01 3.01
N PRO A 38 19.06 -51.70 2.90
CA PRO A 38 18.03 -51.37 1.92
C PRO A 38 17.32 -50.05 2.24
N GLU A 39 17.61 -49.01 1.45
CA GLU A 39 16.78 -47.82 1.32
C GLU A 39 15.61 -48.14 0.37
N SER A 40 14.48 -48.63 0.88
CA SER A 40 13.27 -48.76 0.06
C SER A 40 11.97 -48.30 0.70
N ASP A 41 11.93 -47.97 1.99
CA ASP A 41 10.66 -47.60 2.65
C ASP A 41 10.57 -46.14 3.13
N LEU A 42 11.68 -45.37 3.17
CA LEU A 42 11.65 -43.96 3.58
C LEU A 42 11.30 -42.97 2.46
N SER A 43 11.61 -43.29 1.20
CA SER A 43 11.32 -42.41 0.05
C SER A 43 9.82 -42.35 -0.28
N GLY A 44 9.09 -43.46 -0.12
CA GLY A 44 7.63 -43.52 -0.29
C GLY A 44 6.86 -42.72 0.77
N ALA A 45 7.32 -42.76 2.03
CA ALA A 45 6.71 -41.97 3.10
C ALA A 45 6.95 -40.46 2.91
N GLN A 46 8.16 -40.06 2.50
CA GLN A 46 8.50 -38.66 2.21
C GLN A 46 7.67 -38.10 1.04
N THR A 47 7.53 -38.84 -0.06
CA THR A 47 6.72 -38.43 -1.22
C THR A 47 5.23 -38.34 -0.89
N LEU A 48 4.68 -39.23 -0.06
CA LEU A 48 3.30 -39.13 0.43
C LEU A 48 3.08 -37.91 1.32
N THR A 49 4.02 -37.62 2.24
CA THR A 49 3.94 -36.40 3.06
C THR A 49 4.06 -35.13 2.22
N GLU A 50 4.92 -35.10 1.20
CA GLU A 50 5.04 -33.96 0.29
C GLU A 50 3.77 -33.76 -0.54
N ASN A 51 3.17 -34.84 -1.05
CA ASN A 51 1.91 -34.79 -1.79
C ASN A 51 0.72 -34.35 -0.92
N LEU A 52 0.69 -34.78 0.35
CA LEU A 52 -0.30 -34.32 1.32
C LEU A 52 -0.12 -32.83 1.64
N ILE A 53 1.13 -32.38 1.84
CA ILE A 53 1.43 -30.97 2.08
C ILE A 53 1.05 -30.13 0.87
N SER A 54 1.33 -30.57 -0.36
CA SER A 54 0.96 -29.85 -1.56
C SER A 54 -0.56 -29.77 -1.75
N LEU A 55 -1.29 -30.86 -1.47
CA LEU A 55 -2.75 -30.86 -1.52
C LEU A 55 -3.37 -29.94 -0.46
N LEU A 56 -2.80 -29.92 0.76
CA LEU A 56 -3.25 -29.04 1.84
C LEU A 56 -2.96 -27.56 1.57
N ARG A 57 -1.88 -27.26 0.83
CA ARG A 57 -1.51 -25.87 0.47
C ARG A 57 -2.20 -25.36 -0.79
N ALA A 58 -2.70 -26.24 -1.66
CA ALA A 58 -3.30 -25.84 -2.93
C ALA A 58 -4.43 -24.80 -2.80
N VAL A 59 -5.31 -24.94 -1.79
CA VAL A 59 -6.44 -24.02 -1.58
C VAL A 59 -5.98 -22.68 -0.98
N PRO A 60 -5.14 -22.65 0.08
CA PRO A 60 -4.49 -21.41 0.53
C PRO A 60 -3.69 -20.69 -0.57
N ASP A 61 -2.83 -21.40 -1.29
CA ASP A 61 -1.96 -20.82 -2.33
C ASP A 61 -2.80 -20.19 -3.46
N TRP A 62 -3.90 -20.84 -3.86
CA TRP A 62 -4.85 -20.29 -4.84
C TRP A 62 -5.51 -18.99 -4.34
N ALA A 63 -5.93 -18.96 -3.07
CA ALA A 63 -6.54 -17.77 -2.48
C ALA A 63 -5.54 -16.61 -2.40
N ASP A 64 -4.29 -16.91 -2.02
CA ASP A 64 -3.21 -15.93 -1.95
C ASP A 64 -2.84 -15.38 -3.34
N GLU A 65 -2.84 -16.22 -4.38
CA GLU A 65 -2.64 -15.76 -5.77
C GLU A 65 -3.77 -14.79 -6.21
N ILE A 66 -5.02 -15.03 -5.80
CA ILE A 66 -6.14 -14.11 -6.06
C ILE A 66 -5.95 -12.79 -5.32
N LYS A 67 -5.49 -12.82 -4.07
CA LYS A 67 -5.18 -11.61 -3.30
C LYS A 67 -4.13 -10.78 -4.04
N GLU A 68 -3.02 -11.40 -4.41
CA GLU A 68 -1.86 -10.76 -5.04
C GLU A 68 -2.19 -10.18 -6.42
N ARG A 69 -2.80 -10.96 -7.32
CA ARG A 69 -3.29 -10.45 -8.62
C ARG A 69 -4.21 -9.26 -8.45
N GLY A 70 -4.98 -9.31 -7.39
CA GLY A 70 -5.80 -8.22 -6.98
C GLY A 70 -5.02 -6.95 -6.62
N MET A 71 -4.02 -7.05 -5.76
CA MET A 71 -3.23 -5.89 -5.32
C MET A 71 -2.53 -5.19 -6.50
N GLN A 72 -2.26 -5.93 -7.57
CA GLN A 72 -1.68 -5.40 -8.80
C GLN A 72 -2.69 -4.71 -9.75
N GLN A 73 -4.00 -4.77 -9.46
CA GLN A 73 -5.01 -4.12 -10.31
C GLN A 73 -4.97 -2.60 -10.16
N LYS A 74 -4.77 -1.92 -11.29
CA LYS A 74 -4.81 -0.46 -11.38
C LYS A 74 -6.17 0.09 -10.95
N ARG A 75 -6.14 1.06 -10.03
CA ARG A 75 -7.32 1.75 -9.54
C ARG A 75 -7.54 3.06 -10.30
N THR A 76 -8.81 3.40 -10.47
CA THR A 76 -9.25 4.61 -11.15
C THR A 76 -9.88 5.57 -10.16
N LEU A 77 -9.73 6.87 -10.37
CA LEU A 77 -10.43 7.90 -9.64
C LEU A 77 -11.95 7.81 -9.86
N TYR A 78 -12.66 8.36 -8.88
CA TYR A 78 -14.11 8.39 -8.88
C TYR A 78 -14.61 9.56 -9.73
N THR A 79 -15.25 9.26 -10.85
CA THR A 79 -15.93 10.25 -11.69
C THR A 79 -17.27 10.64 -11.08
N HIS A 80 -17.84 11.77 -11.53
CA HIS A 80 -19.17 12.18 -11.08
C HIS A 80 -20.24 11.11 -11.33
N GLU A 81 -20.14 10.41 -12.46
CA GLU A 81 -21.01 9.29 -12.81
C GLU A 81 -20.89 8.12 -11.82
N LYS A 82 -19.65 7.71 -11.48
CA LYS A 82 -19.41 6.69 -10.44
C LYS A 82 -19.98 7.12 -9.08
N TRP A 83 -19.91 8.41 -8.73
CA TRP A 83 -20.55 8.95 -7.51
C TRP A 83 -22.08 8.90 -7.55
N VAL A 84 -22.70 9.05 -8.71
CA VAL A 84 -24.16 8.87 -8.87
C VAL A 84 -24.52 7.40 -8.67
N GLU A 85 -23.78 6.49 -9.31
CA GLU A 85 -23.97 5.05 -9.15
C GLU A 85 -23.79 4.61 -7.67
N HIS A 86 -22.76 5.12 -7.01
CA HIS A 86 -22.49 4.84 -5.61
C HIS A 86 -23.57 5.34 -4.64
N ARG A 87 -24.35 6.37 -5.01
CA ARG A 87 -25.47 6.88 -4.20
C ARG A 87 -26.79 6.17 -4.49
N SER A 88 -26.84 5.32 -5.52
CA SER A 88 -28.05 4.59 -5.90
C SER A 88 -28.51 3.65 -4.79
N SER A 89 -29.82 3.58 -4.54
CA SER A 89 -30.41 2.62 -3.60
C SER A 89 -30.23 1.16 -4.06
N LEU A 90 -30.17 0.94 -5.39
CA LEU A 90 -29.91 -0.36 -6.02
C LEU A 90 -28.50 -0.90 -5.73
N ARG A 91 -27.61 -0.06 -5.19
CA ARG A 91 -26.25 -0.44 -4.81
C ARG A 91 -26.22 -1.68 -3.92
N HIS A 92 -27.14 -1.81 -2.96
CA HIS A 92 -27.15 -2.95 -2.04
C HIS A 92 -27.37 -4.28 -2.78
N VAL A 93 -28.23 -4.28 -3.80
CA VAL A 93 -28.51 -5.46 -4.62
C VAL A 93 -27.30 -5.78 -5.50
N HIS A 94 -26.73 -4.77 -6.16
CA HIS A 94 -25.52 -4.95 -6.96
C HIS A 94 -24.34 -5.45 -6.11
N HIS A 95 -24.14 -4.89 -4.92
CA HIS A 95 -23.11 -5.32 -3.97
C HIS A 95 -23.35 -6.75 -3.50
N LEU A 96 -24.59 -7.16 -3.21
CA LEU A 96 -24.90 -8.52 -2.81
C LEU A 96 -24.52 -9.53 -3.91
N PHE A 97 -24.86 -9.25 -5.17
CA PHE A 97 -24.53 -10.15 -6.28
C PHE A 97 -23.04 -10.13 -6.65
N SER A 98 -22.41 -8.95 -6.67
CA SER A 98 -20.97 -8.82 -6.96
C SER A 98 -20.07 -9.32 -5.82
N SER A 99 -20.59 -9.39 -4.59
CA SER A 99 -19.88 -9.93 -3.42
C SER A 99 -19.33 -11.33 -3.67
N PHE A 100 -20.07 -12.20 -4.36
CA PHE A 100 -19.61 -13.56 -4.66
C PHE A 100 -18.38 -13.62 -5.59
N SER A 101 -18.09 -12.54 -6.31
CA SER A 101 -16.89 -12.41 -7.16
C SER A 101 -15.85 -11.47 -6.54
N SER A 102 -16.11 -10.94 -5.35
CA SER A 102 -15.18 -10.04 -4.67
C SER A 102 -13.95 -10.80 -4.22
N ARG A 103 -12.78 -10.19 -4.44
CA ARG A 103 -11.48 -10.68 -3.96
C ARG A 103 -11.52 -11.01 -2.47
N VAL A 104 -12.14 -10.15 -1.66
CA VAL A 104 -12.24 -10.35 -0.20
C VAL A 104 -12.96 -11.65 0.09
N ILE A 105 -14.08 -11.94 -0.57
CA ILE A 105 -14.86 -13.14 -0.29
C ILE A 105 -14.17 -14.40 -0.78
N LEU A 106 -13.52 -14.34 -1.95
CA LEU A 106 -12.71 -15.46 -2.46
C LEU A 106 -11.54 -15.78 -1.52
N SER A 107 -10.95 -14.74 -0.92
CA SER A 107 -9.81 -14.90 -0.02
C SER A 107 -10.17 -15.47 1.35
N LEU A 108 -11.45 -15.38 1.73
CA LEU A 108 -12.02 -16.00 2.93
C LEU A 108 -12.37 -17.48 2.76
N PHE A 109 -12.35 -18.00 1.53
CA PHE A 109 -12.76 -19.38 1.27
C PHE A 109 -11.95 -20.40 2.10
N PRO A 110 -10.60 -20.36 2.16
CA PRO A 110 -9.84 -21.32 2.98
C PRO A 110 -10.21 -21.33 4.47
N PRO A 111 -10.17 -20.20 5.22
CA PRO A 111 -10.51 -20.21 6.64
C PRO A 111 -11.98 -20.58 6.89
N VAL A 112 -12.93 -20.01 6.13
CA VAL A 112 -14.36 -20.28 6.33
C VAL A 112 -14.70 -21.74 6.06
N PHE A 113 -14.15 -22.31 4.99
CA PHE A 113 -14.32 -23.73 4.66
C PHE A 113 -13.74 -24.62 5.77
N PHE A 114 -12.54 -24.29 6.28
CA PHE A 114 -11.91 -25.04 7.37
C PHE A 114 -12.78 -25.06 8.64
N PHE A 115 -13.23 -23.90 9.15
CA PHE A 115 -14.03 -23.86 10.38
C PHE A 115 -15.43 -24.46 10.20
N THR A 116 -16.01 -24.33 9.01
CA THR A 116 -17.29 -24.96 8.69
C THR A 116 -17.15 -26.49 8.63
N SER A 117 -16.04 -27.00 8.08
CA SER A 117 -15.73 -28.43 8.09
C SER A 117 -15.55 -28.95 9.52
N VAL A 118 -14.86 -28.21 10.39
CA VAL A 118 -14.75 -28.54 11.82
C VAL A 118 -16.12 -28.59 12.49
N ALA A 119 -17.01 -27.63 12.20
CA ALA A 119 -18.37 -27.64 12.71
C ALA A 119 -19.17 -28.86 12.24
N ILE A 120 -19.04 -29.24 10.97
CA ILE A 120 -19.67 -30.46 10.42
C ILE A 120 -19.17 -31.69 11.15
N VAL A 121 -17.85 -31.83 11.36
CA VAL A 121 -17.25 -32.97 12.07
C VAL A 121 -17.81 -33.07 13.50
N ILE A 122 -17.88 -31.96 14.23
CA ILE A 122 -18.39 -31.93 15.61
C ILE A 122 -19.88 -32.24 15.65
N ALA A 123 -20.68 -31.66 14.75
CA ALA A 123 -22.11 -31.94 14.66
C ALA A 123 -22.39 -33.42 14.31
N SER A 124 -21.59 -33.99 13.41
CA SER A 124 -21.67 -35.40 13.00
C SER A 124 -21.30 -36.31 14.17
N TYR A 125 -20.20 -36.00 14.87
CA TYR A 125 -19.77 -36.74 16.06
C TYR A 125 -20.86 -36.74 17.14
N ASN A 126 -21.38 -35.56 17.50
CA ASN A 126 -22.42 -35.46 18.53
C ASN A 126 -23.72 -36.17 18.12
N SER A 127 -24.07 -36.14 16.83
CA SER A 127 -25.22 -36.88 16.30
C SER A 127 -25.00 -38.40 16.38
N ALA A 128 -23.80 -38.89 16.07
CA ALA A 128 -23.45 -40.31 16.17
C ALA A 128 -23.46 -40.81 17.62
N VAL A 129 -22.99 -40.01 18.57
CA VAL A 129 -23.11 -40.30 20.00
C VAL A 129 -24.58 -40.31 20.44
N ALA A 130 -25.39 -39.35 19.99
CA ALA A 130 -26.81 -39.26 20.35
C ALA A 130 -27.67 -40.39 19.76
N LEU A 131 -27.23 -41.01 18.67
CA LEU A 131 -27.89 -42.17 18.02
C LEU A 131 -27.32 -43.52 18.48
N ASP A 132 -26.51 -43.55 19.54
CA ASP A 132 -25.84 -44.75 20.07
C ASP A 132 -24.99 -45.50 19.03
N TRP A 133 -24.52 -44.81 17.97
CA TRP A 133 -23.60 -45.40 16.99
C TRP A 133 -22.17 -45.54 17.52
N LEU A 134 -21.84 -44.79 18.57
CA LEU A 134 -20.55 -44.83 19.24
C LEU A 134 -20.70 -45.49 20.62
N PRO A 135 -19.66 -46.19 21.12
CA PRO A 135 -19.67 -46.74 22.47
C PRO A 135 -19.93 -45.65 23.52
N SER A 136 -20.63 -45.99 24.61
CA SER A 136 -20.99 -45.08 25.72
C SER A 136 -19.82 -44.44 26.47
N ILE A 137 -18.58 -44.77 26.09
CA ILE A 137 -17.34 -44.16 26.57
C ILE A 137 -17.18 -42.73 26.01
N PHE A 138 -17.75 -42.44 24.85
CA PHE A 138 -17.61 -41.16 24.18
C PHE A 138 -18.65 -40.14 24.67
N PRO A 139 -18.25 -39.02 25.32
CA PRO A 139 -19.19 -38.01 25.76
C PRO A 139 -19.64 -37.13 24.59
N ILE A 140 -20.86 -36.59 24.69
CA ILE A 140 -21.32 -35.50 23.83
C ILE A 140 -20.43 -34.28 24.07
N LEU A 141 -19.84 -33.73 23.01
CA LEU A 141 -19.03 -32.52 23.07
C LEU A 141 -19.96 -31.31 23.20
N ARG A 142 -20.05 -30.78 24.42
CA ARG A 142 -20.81 -29.57 24.73
C ARG A 142 -20.12 -28.78 25.83
N SER A 143 -20.35 -27.47 25.86
CA SER A 143 -19.78 -26.57 26.87
C SER A 143 -20.71 -25.37 27.12
N SER A 144 -20.56 -24.71 28.27
CA SER A 144 -21.31 -23.49 28.61
C SER A 144 -21.05 -22.36 27.61
N SER A 145 -22.09 -21.58 27.29
CA SER A 145 -22.02 -20.39 26.44
C SER A 145 -21.56 -19.13 27.16
N LEU A 146 -21.47 -19.16 28.50
CA LEU A 146 -21.06 -18.02 29.32
C LEU A 146 -19.67 -17.45 28.94
N PRO A 147 -18.63 -18.25 28.69
CA PRO A 147 -17.34 -17.72 28.26
C PRO A 147 -17.45 -16.86 27.00
N TYR A 148 -18.28 -17.26 26.04
CA TYR A 148 -18.47 -16.55 24.78
C TYR A 148 -19.26 -15.26 24.96
N GLN A 149 -20.29 -15.27 25.81
CA GLN A 149 -21.00 -14.04 26.15
C GLN A 149 -20.06 -12.98 26.76
N LEU A 150 -19.08 -13.40 27.57
CA LEU A 150 -18.10 -12.51 28.18
C LEU A 150 -17.00 -12.07 27.21
N THR A 151 -16.61 -12.94 26.27
CA THR A 151 -15.45 -12.71 25.40
C THR A 151 -15.80 -12.18 24.00
N ALA A 152 -17.05 -12.28 23.55
CA ALA A 152 -17.51 -11.71 22.27
C ALA A 152 -17.29 -10.20 22.16
N PRO A 153 -17.61 -9.37 23.19
CA PRO A 153 -17.32 -7.94 23.13
C PRO A 153 -15.83 -7.64 23.01
N ALA A 154 -14.98 -8.45 23.66
CA ALA A 154 -13.53 -8.30 23.56
C ALA A 154 -13.02 -8.62 22.15
N LEU A 155 -13.52 -9.69 21.52
CA LEU A 155 -13.17 -10.04 20.14
C LEU A 155 -13.62 -8.94 19.16
N ALA A 156 -14.85 -8.45 19.31
CA ALA A 156 -15.37 -7.35 18.48
C ALA A 156 -14.50 -6.10 18.63
N LEU A 157 -14.13 -5.74 19.85
CA LEU A 157 -13.29 -4.57 20.12
C LEU A 157 -11.88 -4.71 19.52
N LEU A 158 -11.27 -5.89 19.62
CA LEU A 158 -9.97 -6.18 19.01
C LEU A 158 -10.00 -6.07 17.48
N LEU A 159 -11.09 -6.50 16.85
CA LEU A 159 -11.29 -6.33 15.41
C LEU A 159 -11.46 -4.86 15.02
N VAL A 160 -12.31 -4.11 15.74
CA VAL A 160 -12.53 -2.68 15.48
C VAL A 160 -11.25 -1.88 15.63
N PHE A 161 -10.49 -2.07 16.71
CA PHE A 161 -9.23 -1.34 16.90
C PHE A 161 -8.18 -1.70 15.85
N ARG A 162 -8.14 -2.95 15.39
CA ARG A 162 -7.26 -3.35 14.28
C ARG A 162 -7.65 -2.65 12.99
N THR A 163 -8.94 -2.65 12.64
CA THR A 163 -9.42 -1.99 11.41
C THR A 163 -9.22 -0.48 11.47
N GLU A 164 -9.37 0.15 12.64
CA GLU A 164 -9.14 1.57 12.84
C GLU A 164 -7.66 1.94 12.66
N ALA A 165 -6.74 1.15 13.23
CA ALA A 165 -5.30 1.36 13.04
C ALA A 165 -4.89 1.23 11.56
N SER A 166 -5.49 0.26 10.85
CA SER A 166 -5.27 0.06 9.41
C SER A 166 -5.82 1.23 8.60
N TYR A 167 -7.01 1.70 8.94
CA TYR A 167 -7.63 2.86 8.31
C TYR A 167 -6.85 4.16 8.54
N SER A 168 -6.32 4.39 9.74
CA SER A 168 -5.48 5.54 10.05
C SER A 168 -4.23 5.59 9.15
N ARG A 169 -3.59 4.44 8.92
CA ARG A 169 -2.45 4.27 8.01
C ARG A 169 -2.84 4.53 6.56
N TYR A 170 -4.00 4.03 6.13
CA TYR A 170 -4.55 4.32 4.80
C TYR A 170 -4.74 5.82 4.58
N GLU A 171 -5.34 6.50 5.55
CA GLU A 171 -5.59 7.94 5.48
C GLU A 171 -4.29 8.75 5.47
N GLU A 172 -3.26 8.34 6.21
CA GLU A 172 -1.93 8.93 6.17
C GLU A 172 -1.28 8.77 4.78
N GLY A 173 -1.33 7.57 4.20
CA GLY A 173 -0.81 7.31 2.85
C GLY A 173 -1.53 8.13 1.78
N ARG A 174 -2.86 8.21 1.85
CA ARG A 174 -3.67 9.05 0.96
C ARG A 174 -3.30 10.52 1.07
N LYS A 175 -3.16 11.05 2.29
CA LYS A 175 -2.75 12.45 2.54
C LYS A 175 -1.36 12.73 2.00
N ALA A 176 -0.39 11.84 2.27
CA ALA A 176 0.97 11.97 1.77
C ALA A 176 1.00 12.04 0.24
N TRP A 177 0.28 11.13 -0.42
CA TRP A 177 0.22 11.10 -1.88
C TRP A 177 -0.44 12.34 -2.48
N VAL A 178 -1.57 12.80 -1.92
CA VAL A 178 -2.19 14.06 -2.33
C VAL A 178 -1.25 15.25 -2.13
N GLY A 179 -0.49 15.26 -1.04
CA GLY A 179 0.54 16.26 -0.77
C GLY A 179 1.67 16.25 -1.80
N ILE A 180 2.13 15.08 -2.23
CA ILE A 180 3.14 14.90 -3.28
C ILE A 180 2.63 15.46 -4.62
N ILE A 181 1.41 15.10 -5.02
CA ILE A 181 0.78 15.57 -6.25
C ILE A 181 0.67 17.10 -6.24
N ALA A 182 0.11 17.68 -5.17
CA ALA A 182 -0.01 19.13 -5.02
C ALA A 182 1.35 19.86 -4.99
N GLY A 183 2.34 19.28 -4.31
CA GLY A 183 3.71 19.82 -4.26
C GLY A 183 4.41 19.78 -5.61
N THR A 184 4.18 18.72 -6.39
CA THR A 184 4.71 18.57 -7.76
C THR A 184 4.11 19.62 -8.70
N ASP A 185 2.79 19.80 -8.66
CA ASP A 185 2.09 20.83 -9.44
C ASP A 185 2.53 22.25 -9.05
N ASP A 186 2.73 22.52 -7.75
CA ASP A 186 3.23 23.82 -7.27
C ASP A 186 4.66 24.08 -7.73
N LEU A 187 5.57 23.10 -7.60
CA LEU A 187 6.94 23.21 -8.07
C LEU A 187 6.97 23.48 -9.59
N ALA A 188 6.23 22.71 -10.37
CA ALA A 188 6.14 22.90 -11.82
C ALA A 188 5.61 24.29 -12.17
N ARG A 189 4.53 24.75 -11.52
CA ARG A 189 3.99 26.10 -11.72
C ARG A 189 5.03 27.19 -11.42
N GLN A 190 5.79 27.04 -10.34
CA GLN A 190 6.81 28.03 -9.99
C GLN A 190 7.98 28.05 -10.99
N VAL A 191 8.40 26.89 -11.48
CA VAL A 191 9.38 26.78 -12.58
C VAL A 191 8.86 27.48 -13.83
N ILE A 192 7.60 27.23 -14.21
CA ILE A 192 6.94 27.87 -15.36
C ILE A 192 7.00 29.40 -15.25
N CYS A 193 6.62 29.95 -14.10
CA CYS A 193 6.55 31.40 -13.89
C CYS A 193 7.90 32.09 -13.64
N SER A 194 8.88 31.39 -13.06
CA SER A 194 10.10 32.02 -12.54
C SER A 194 11.26 32.01 -13.53
N VAL A 195 11.26 31.06 -14.46
CA VAL A 195 12.34 30.79 -15.42
C VAL A 195 12.06 31.49 -16.75
N GLY A 196 13.09 32.13 -17.31
CA GLY A 196 13.03 32.81 -18.60
C GLY A 196 12.69 31.87 -19.76
N SER A 197 12.21 32.42 -20.86
CA SER A 197 11.87 31.67 -22.08
C SER A 197 12.82 31.99 -23.25
N SER A 198 14.11 32.18 -22.96
CA SER A 198 15.11 32.62 -23.95
C SER A 198 16.35 31.74 -23.97
N GLY A 199 16.79 31.32 -25.17
CA GLY A 199 18.04 30.58 -25.36
C GLY A 199 18.09 29.26 -24.60
N ASP A 200 19.23 28.96 -24.00
CA ASP A 200 19.50 27.71 -23.28
C ASP A 200 18.59 27.49 -22.05
N GLU A 201 18.08 28.56 -21.43
CA GLU A 201 17.16 28.47 -20.28
C GLU A 201 15.85 27.78 -20.64
N LEU A 202 15.40 27.87 -21.89
CA LEU A 202 14.18 27.20 -22.35
C LEU A 202 14.36 25.67 -22.38
N VAL A 203 15.53 25.20 -22.79
CA VAL A 203 15.86 23.77 -22.84
C VAL A 203 15.95 23.21 -21.42
N ILE A 204 16.65 23.92 -20.53
CA ILE A 204 16.77 23.52 -19.11
C ILE A 204 15.39 23.56 -18.43
N LYS A 205 14.54 24.55 -18.73
CA LYS A 205 13.16 24.62 -18.24
C LYS A 205 12.34 23.39 -18.65
N ASP A 206 12.43 22.97 -19.92
CA ASP A 206 11.69 21.79 -20.41
C ASP A 206 12.18 20.49 -19.73
N LEU A 207 13.50 20.30 -19.63
CA LEU A 207 14.09 19.15 -18.93
C LEU A 207 13.69 19.12 -17.45
N LEU A 208 13.78 20.26 -16.77
CA LEU A 208 13.39 20.40 -15.37
C LEU A 208 11.91 20.02 -15.16
N LEU A 209 11.00 20.49 -16.03
CA LEU A 209 9.58 20.16 -15.92
C LEU A 209 9.31 18.66 -16.18
N ARG A 210 10.07 18.02 -17.08
CA ARG A 210 10.01 16.56 -17.26
C ARG A 210 10.47 15.81 -16.01
N TYR A 211 11.56 16.22 -15.37
CA TYR A 211 12.01 15.60 -14.11
C TYR A 211 11.01 15.81 -12.97
N VAL A 212 10.42 17.01 -12.86
CA VAL A 212 9.36 17.29 -11.89
C VAL A 212 8.16 16.38 -12.11
N ALA A 213 7.70 16.22 -13.36
CA ALA A 213 6.61 15.29 -13.68
C ALA A 213 6.99 13.82 -13.46
N ALA A 214 8.27 13.46 -13.61
CA ALA A 214 8.76 12.10 -13.43
C ALA A 214 8.88 11.67 -11.97
N PHE A 215 9.08 12.61 -11.05
CA PHE A 215 9.18 12.33 -9.63
C PHE A 215 8.04 11.47 -9.06
N PRO A 216 6.75 11.83 -9.21
CA PRO A 216 5.65 11.02 -8.68
C PRO A 216 5.58 9.63 -9.32
N VAL A 217 5.94 9.48 -10.61
CA VAL A 217 6.00 8.18 -11.30
C VAL A 217 7.12 7.31 -10.73
N ALA A 218 8.30 7.87 -10.51
CA ALA A 218 9.43 7.18 -9.89
C ALA A 218 9.12 6.76 -8.45
N LEU A 219 8.43 7.62 -7.68
CA LEU A 219 8.01 7.31 -6.32
C LEU A 219 6.91 6.23 -6.30
N LYS A 220 5.94 6.28 -7.22
CA LYS A 220 4.89 5.25 -7.37
C LYS A 220 5.52 3.88 -7.55
N CYS A 221 6.48 3.79 -8.48
CA CYS A 221 7.17 2.53 -8.76
C CYS A 221 8.07 2.08 -7.60
N HIS A 222 8.51 3.01 -6.74
CA HIS A 222 9.30 2.70 -5.55
C HIS A 222 8.43 2.11 -4.42
N VAL A 223 7.19 2.57 -4.25
CA VAL A 223 6.28 2.12 -3.18
C VAL A 223 5.38 0.97 -3.59
N THR A 224 5.28 0.66 -4.89
CA THR A 224 4.37 -0.36 -5.42
C THR A 224 5.16 -1.56 -5.95
N TYR A 225 4.88 -2.75 -5.40
CA TYR A 225 5.48 -3.99 -5.89
C TYR A 225 5.05 -4.33 -7.32
N GLY A 226 5.95 -4.93 -8.11
CA GLY A 226 5.66 -5.34 -9.49
C GLY A 226 5.57 -4.21 -10.52
N SER A 227 5.92 -2.97 -10.15
CA SER A 227 5.95 -1.83 -11.07
C SER A 227 7.21 -1.84 -11.94
N ASP A 228 7.06 -1.50 -13.23
CA ASP A 228 8.17 -1.39 -14.17
C ASP A 228 8.56 0.08 -14.37
N VAL A 229 9.59 0.51 -13.64
CA VAL A 229 10.10 1.89 -13.67
C VAL A 229 10.56 2.27 -15.08
N ALA A 230 11.20 1.34 -15.80
CA ALA A 230 11.77 1.63 -17.11
C ALA A 230 10.66 1.95 -18.10
N ARG A 231 9.62 1.11 -18.14
CA ARG A 231 8.46 1.31 -19.00
C ARG A 231 7.68 2.57 -18.65
N ASP A 232 7.45 2.82 -17.37
CA ASP A 232 6.61 3.93 -16.92
C ASP A 232 7.28 5.30 -17.09
N LEU A 233 8.62 5.37 -17.10
CA LEU A 233 9.38 6.61 -17.32
C LEU A 233 9.85 6.82 -18.78
N GLN A 234 9.76 5.80 -19.65
CA GLN A 234 10.34 5.82 -21.00
C GLN A 234 9.87 7.00 -21.87
N ASN A 235 8.62 7.46 -21.68
CA ASN A 235 8.05 8.56 -22.46
C ASN A 235 8.23 9.93 -21.79
N LEU A 236 8.78 9.97 -20.58
CA LEU A 236 8.87 11.17 -19.75
C LEU A 236 10.29 11.66 -19.60
N ILE A 237 11.28 10.76 -19.62
CA ILE A 237 12.69 11.05 -19.46
C ILE A 237 13.47 10.55 -20.69
N GLU A 238 14.54 11.24 -21.05
CA GLU A 238 15.45 10.81 -22.11
C GLU A 238 16.20 9.53 -21.74
N GLY A 239 16.62 8.75 -22.75
CA GLY A 239 17.16 7.40 -22.55
C GLY A 239 18.43 7.36 -21.68
N ASP A 240 19.31 8.36 -21.83
CA ASP A 240 20.56 8.44 -21.08
C ASP A 240 20.29 8.70 -19.59
N ASP A 241 19.42 9.66 -19.26
CA ASP A 241 19.06 9.95 -17.87
C ASP A 241 18.28 8.80 -17.22
N LEU A 242 17.42 8.13 -18.00
CA LEU A 242 16.68 6.95 -17.53
C LEU A 242 17.63 5.83 -17.09
N SER A 243 18.73 5.61 -17.81
CA SER A 243 19.71 4.59 -17.45
C SER A 243 20.33 4.86 -16.07
N LEU A 244 20.70 6.11 -15.79
CA LEU A 244 21.24 6.53 -14.48
C LEU A 244 20.23 6.36 -13.35
N ILE A 245 18.94 6.65 -13.61
CA ILE A 245 17.88 6.45 -12.62
C ILE A 245 17.68 4.97 -12.32
N LEU A 246 17.75 4.10 -13.33
CA LEU A 246 17.57 2.66 -13.17
C LEU A 246 18.72 2.01 -12.39
N GLU A 247 19.95 2.48 -12.61
CA GLU A 247 21.16 2.08 -11.88
C GLU A 247 21.17 2.56 -10.42
N SER A 248 20.49 3.67 -10.12
CA SER A 248 20.41 4.20 -8.77
C SER A 248 19.68 3.24 -7.81
N LYS A 249 20.26 3.06 -6.62
CA LYS A 249 19.62 2.31 -5.53
C LYS A 249 18.32 2.97 -5.07
N HIS A 250 18.26 4.31 -5.12
CA HIS A 250 17.12 5.07 -4.63
C HIS A 250 16.60 6.02 -5.71
N ARG A 251 15.76 5.47 -6.57
CA ARG A 251 15.26 6.11 -7.80
C ARG A 251 14.55 7.45 -7.60
N PRO A 252 13.54 7.61 -6.71
CA PRO A 252 12.87 8.91 -6.55
C PRO A 252 13.79 10.01 -6.04
N ARG A 253 14.76 9.68 -5.18
CA ARG A 253 15.81 10.62 -4.73
C ARG A 253 16.77 10.98 -5.87
N CYS A 254 17.09 10.03 -6.74
CA CYS A 254 17.87 10.30 -7.95
C CYS A 254 17.18 11.34 -8.84
N VAL A 255 15.85 11.22 -9.03
CA VAL A 255 15.07 12.21 -9.78
C VAL A 255 15.10 13.58 -9.11
N ILE A 256 14.99 13.65 -7.77
CA ILE A 256 15.15 14.92 -7.05
C ILE A 256 16.54 15.53 -7.26
N GLU A 257 17.60 14.71 -7.35
CA GLU A 257 18.95 15.20 -7.67
C GLU A 257 19.01 15.84 -9.06
N PHE A 258 18.40 15.20 -10.08
CA PHE A 258 18.28 15.80 -11.42
C PHE A 258 17.54 17.14 -11.40
N ILE A 259 16.46 17.25 -10.61
CA ILE A 259 15.73 18.51 -10.39
C ILE A 259 16.67 19.55 -9.77
N SER A 260 17.42 19.19 -8.71
CA SER A 260 18.34 20.09 -8.00
C SER A 260 19.44 20.62 -8.93
N GLN A 261 20.11 19.73 -9.66
CA GLN A 261 21.18 20.10 -10.60
C GLN A 261 20.64 20.98 -11.74
N SER A 262 19.44 20.70 -12.25
CA SER A 262 18.79 21.53 -13.26
C SER A 262 18.49 22.95 -12.74
N LEU A 263 18.10 23.09 -11.48
CA LEU A 263 17.90 24.40 -10.84
C LEU A 263 19.19 25.18 -10.65
N GLN A 264 20.32 24.50 -10.38
CA GLN A 264 21.63 25.14 -10.25
C GLN A 264 22.15 25.70 -11.58
N LEU A 265 21.82 25.05 -12.70
CA LEU A 265 22.19 25.52 -14.04
C LEU A 265 21.39 26.74 -14.50
N LEU A 266 20.25 27.02 -13.86
CA LEU A 266 19.42 28.18 -14.17
C LEU A 266 19.95 29.45 -13.47
N LYS A 267 19.96 30.55 -14.22
CA LYS A 267 20.29 31.89 -13.70
C LYS A 267 19.09 32.48 -12.97
N LEU A 268 18.85 31.99 -11.77
CA LEU A 268 17.80 32.48 -10.88
C LEU A 268 18.38 33.41 -9.82
N ASP A 269 17.58 34.41 -9.44
CA ASP A 269 17.82 35.22 -8.24
C ASP A 269 17.73 34.32 -6.99
N ASP A 270 18.53 34.65 -5.96
CA ASP A 270 18.63 33.83 -4.76
C ASP A 270 17.26 33.65 -4.08
N THR A 271 16.41 34.68 -4.07
CA THR A 271 15.07 34.58 -3.49
C THR A 271 14.16 33.57 -4.21
N LYS A 272 14.28 33.46 -5.54
CA LYS A 272 13.54 32.49 -6.35
C LYS A 272 14.09 31.08 -6.15
N ARG A 273 15.42 30.96 -6.00
CA ARG A 273 16.07 29.67 -5.74
C ARG A 273 15.64 29.12 -4.38
N ASP A 274 15.70 29.92 -3.32
CA ASP A 274 15.26 29.54 -1.98
C ASP A 274 13.79 29.08 -1.97
N LEU A 275 12.93 29.79 -2.73
CA LEU A 275 11.52 29.42 -2.85
C LEU A 275 11.35 28.05 -3.52
N LEU A 276 12.06 27.77 -4.61
CA LEU A 276 11.99 26.48 -5.31
C LEU A 276 12.57 25.34 -4.47
N GLU A 277 13.71 25.56 -3.80
CA GLU A 277 14.31 24.58 -2.88
C GLU A 277 13.38 24.25 -1.71
N SER A 278 12.65 25.24 -1.17
CA SER A 278 11.66 25.00 -0.12
C SER A 278 10.54 24.05 -0.56
N LYS A 279 10.20 24.03 -1.86
CA LYS A 279 9.19 23.11 -2.42
C LYS A 279 9.74 21.71 -2.66
N MET A 280 11.02 21.60 -2.97
CA MET A 280 11.69 20.29 -3.03
C MET A 280 11.71 19.59 -1.67
N LEU A 281 11.81 20.35 -0.57
CA LEU A 281 11.71 19.80 0.78
C LEU A 281 10.40 19.02 0.99
N GLN A 282 9.27 19.55 0.50
CA GLN A 282 7.97 18.87 0.58
C GLN A 282 7.96 17.54 -0.18
N LEU A 283 8.66 17.44 -1.32
CA LEU A 283 8.80 16.18 -2.05
C LEU A 283 9.65 15.17 -1.27
N HIS A 284 10.74 15.62 -0.64
CA HIS A 284 11.57 14.79 0.23
C HIS A 284 10.81 14.27 1.45
N GLU A 285 10.03 15.13 2.11
CA GLU A 285 9.15 14.74 3.22
C GLU A 285 8.14 13.68 2.76
N GLY A 286 7.56 13.86 1.57
CA GLY A 286 6.68 12.88 0.94
C GLY A 286 7.32 11.49 0.76
N ILE A 287 8.57 11.43 0.29
CA ILE A 287 9.34 10.17 0.22
C ILE A 287 9.42 9.54 1.62
N GLY A 288 9.85 10.31 2.63
CA GLY A 288 10.05 9.80 3.98
C GLY A 288 8.77 9.19 4.58
N VAL A 289 7.63 9.87 4.43
CA VAL A 289 6.34 9.34 4.88
C VAL A 289 5.97 8.07 4.12
N CYS A 290 6.15 8.04 2.81
CA CYS A 290 5.87 6.86 2.00
C CYS A 290 6.75 5.66 2.38
N GLU A 291 8.04 5.87 2.58
CA GLU A 291 8.98 4.82 3.02
C GLU A 291 8.66 4.32 4.43
N GLN A 292 8.30 5.23 5.35
CA GLN A 292 7.86 4.87 6.69
C GLN A 292 6.60 3.99 6.65
N LEU A 293 5.62 4.39 5.83
CA LEU A 293 4.41 3.62 5.60
C LEU A 293 4.66 2.29 4.89
N MET A 294 5.76 2.11 4.15
CA MET A 294 6.11 0.79 3.60
C MET A 294 6.88 -0.06 4.61
N GLY A 295 7.82 0.53 5.34
CA GLY A 295 8.78 -0.19 6.16
C GLY A 295 8.32 -0.51 7.59
N ILE A 296 7.35 0.23 8.12
CA ILE A 296 6.93 0.12 9.53
C ILE A 296 5.47 -0.34 9.60
N PRO A 297 5.17 -1.65 9.71
CA PRO A 297 3.79 -2.14 9.82
C PRO A 297 3.16 -1.86 11.19
N ILE A 298 1.87 -2.15 11.33
CA ILE A 298 1.18 -2.10 12.62
C ILE A 298 1.86 -3.09 13.58
N PRO A 299 1.99 -2.79 14.89
CA PRO A 299 2.67 -3.68 15.82
C PRO A 299 2.19 -5.13 15.75
N LEU A 300 3.11 -6.06 15.47
CA LEU A 300 2.80 -7.48 15.23
C LEU A 300 2.10 -8.18 16.39
N ALA A 301 2.25 -7.66 17.62
CA ALA A 301 1.53 -8.18 18.78
C ALA A 301 0.01 -8.06 18.60
N TYR A 302 -0.47 -6.94 18.04
CA TYR A 302 -1.89 -6.71 17.79
C TYR A 302 -2.43 -7.66 16.72
N THR A 303 -1.77 -7.75 15.57
CA THR A 303 -2.22 -8.60 14.45
C THR A 303 -2.24 -10.09 14.84
N ARG A 304 -1.20 -10.56 15.56
CA ARG A 304 -1.12 -11.94 16.04
C ARG A 304 -2.15 -12.24 17.12
N LEU A 305 -2.38 -11.33 18.07
CA LEU A 305 -3.36 -11.53 19.14
C LEU A 305 -4.78 -11.67 18.55
N THR A 306 -5.18 -10.73 17.70
CA THR A 306 -6.51 -10.75 17.06
C THR A 306 -6.71 -12.02 16.25
N SER A 307 -5.75 -12.38 15.39
CA SER A 307 -5.83 -13.59 14.56
C SER A 307 -5.93 -14.88 15.40
N ARG A 308 -5.06 -15.03 16.41
CA ARG A 308 -5.07 -16.22 17.29
C ARG A 308 -6.37 -16.34 18.06
N PHE A 309 -6.87 -15.24 18.60
CA PHE A 309 -8.11 -15.24 19.35
C PHE A 309 -9.30 -15.59 18.46
N LEU A 310 -9.34 -15.06 17.24
CA LEU A 310 -10.38 -15.35 16.26
C LEU A 310 -10.35 -16.83 15.81
N VAL A 311 -9.17 -17.42 15.65
CA VAL A 311 -9.01 -18.86 15.38
C VAL A 311 -9.50 -19.71 16.56
N PHE A 312 -9.05 -19.43 17.78
CA PHE A 312 -9.50 -20.20 18.96
C PHE A 312 -11.01 -20.10 19.19
N TRP A 313 -11.59 -18.92 18.92
CA TRP A 313 -13.02 -18.70 18.91
C TRP A 313 -13.71 -19.64 17.90
N HIS A 314 -13.36 -19.61 16.63
CA HIS A 314 -14.08 -20.44 15.65
C HIS A 314 -13.81 -21.95 15.80
N LEU A 315 -12.66 -22.36 16.38
CA LEU A 315 -12.41 -23.77 16.72
C LEU A 315 -13.37 -24.30 17.80
N THR A 316 -13.70 -23.49 18.81
CA THR A 316 -14.48 -23.95 19.97
C THR A 316 -15.98 -23.61 19.87
N LEU A 317 -16.34 -22.68 18.96
CA LEU A 317 -17.72 -22.25 18.70
C LEU A 317 -18.72 -23.41 18.49
N PRO A 318 -18.45 -24.42 17.63
CA PRO A 318 -19.41 -25.50 17.40
C PRO A 318 -19.69 -26.40 18.62
N ILE A 319 -18.75 -26.51 19.56
CA ILE A 319 -18.94 -27.26 20.81
C ILE A 319 -19.89 -26.50 21.74
N ILE A 320 -19.80 -25.17 21.74
CA ILE A 320 -20.54 -24.32 22.67
C ILE A 320 -21.99 -24.11 22.21
N LEU A 321 -22.21 -23.98 20.90
CA LEU A 321 -23.54 -23.79 20.34
C LEU A 321 -24.36 -25.09 20.21
N TRP A 322 -23.77 -26.25 20.50
CA TRP A 322 -24.42 -27.54 20.26
C TRP A 322 -25.76 -27.69 20.99
N ASP A 323 -25.82 -27.31 22.28
CA ASP A 323 -27.01 -27.50 23.12
C ASP A 323 -28.21 -26.64 22.66
N GLU A 324 -27.95 -25.50 22.02
CA GLU A 324 -28.99 -24.56 21.58
C GLU A 324 -29.38 -24.77 20.10
N CYS A 325 -28.42 -25.11 19.24
CA CYS A 325 -28.58 -25.07 17.79
C CYS A 325 -28.58 -26.46 17.12
N HIS A 326 -28.02 -27.51 17.74
CA HIS A 326 -27.76 -28.80 17.09
C HIS A 326 -27.16 -28.63 15.68
N TRP A 327 -27.76 -29.18 14.63
CA TRP A 327 -27.29 -29.05 13.24
C TRP A 327 -27.26 -27.61 12.70
N ILE A 328 -28.02 -26.67 13.28
CA ILE A 328 -27.97 -25.25 12.93
C ILE A 328 -26.59 -24.65 13.26
N VAL A 329 -25.78 -25.33 14.10
CA VAL A 329 -24.41 -24.91 14.40
C VAL A 329 -23.52 -24.78 13.16
N VAL A 330 -23.77 -25.58 12.12
CA VAL A 330 -23.00 -25.54 10.87
C VAL A 330 -23.22 -24.22 10.12
N PRO A 331 -24.46 -23.86 9.71
CA PRO A 331 -24.71 -22.57 9.07
C PRO A 331 -24.41 -21.38 10.00
N ALA A 332 -24.60 -21.51 11.32
CA ALA A 332 -24.23 -20.45 12.27
C ALA A 332 -22.71 -20.20 12.31
N THR A 333 -21.90 -21.27 12.33
CA THR A 333 -20.43 -21.16 12.28
C THR A 333 -19.97 -20.58 10.95
N PHE A 334 -20.59 -20.99 9.83
CA PHE A 334 -20.30 -20.43 8.51
C PHE A 334 -20.53 -18.92 8.47
N ILE A 335 -21.71 -18.44 8.91
CA ILE A 335 -22.06 -17.02 8.90
C ILE A 335 -21.13 -16.22 9.84
N SER A 336 -20.85 -16.76 11.04
CA SER A 336 -19.91 -16.14 11.99
C SER A 336 -18.52 -16.02 11.41
N ALA A 337 -17.97 -17.11 10.87
CA ALA A 337 -16.64 -17.15 10.27
C ALA A 337 -16.55 -16.19 9.08
N ALA A 338 -17.51 -16.25 8.16
CA ALA A 338 -17.56 -15.35 7.01
C ALA A 338 -17.59 -13.87 7.43
N SER A 339 -18.31 -13.53 8.50
CA SER A 339 -18.43 -12.15 8.98
C SER A 339 -17.15 -11.67 9.68
N LEU A 340 -16.63 -12.42 10.66
CA LEU A 340 -15.52 -11.97 11.49
C LEU A 340 -14.18 -12.05 10.76
N PHE A 341 -13.93 -13.10 9.95
CA PHE A 341 -12.74 -13.14 9.10
C PHE A 341 -12.80 -12.08 8.00
N CYS A 342 -13.99 -11.72 7.48
CA CYS A 342 -14.12 -10.62 6.52
C CYS A 342 -13.64 -9.29 7.12
N ILE A 343 -14.05 -8.99 8.35
CA ILE A 343 -13.60 -7.76 9.05
C ILE A 343 -12.08 -7.79 9.25
N GLU A 344 -11.50 -8.93 9.65
CA GLU A 344 -10.06 -9.07 9.81
C GLU A 344 -9.31 -8.87 8.48
N GLU A 345 -9.78 -9.49 7.42
CA GLU A 345 -9.18 -9.45 6.08
C GLU A 345 -9.26 -8.04 5.47
N VAL A 346 -10.39 -7.34 5.64
CA VAL A 346 -10.51 -5.93 5.25
C VAL A 346 -9.48 -5.07 5.98
N GLY A 347 -9.22 -5.35 7.26
CA GLY A 347 -8.15 -4.70 8.01
C GLY A 347 -6.77 -4.89 7.35
N VAL A 348 -6.43 -6.12 6.98
CA VAL A 348 -5.16 -6.44 6.27
C VAL A 348 -5.07 -5.69 4.94
N LEU A 349 -6.14 -5.67 4.15
CA LEU A 349 -6.15 -5.03 2.84
C LEU A 349 -5.96 -3.52 2.92
N ILE A 350 -6.54 -2.87 3.94
CA ILE A 350 -6.43 -1.43 4.14
C ILE A 350 -5.06 -1.05 4.76
N GLU A 351 -4.39 -2.00 5.44
CA GLU A 351 -3.05 -1.79 6.01
C GLU A 351 -1.99 -1.47 4.93
N GLU A 352 -2.20 -1.89 3.67
CA GLU A 352 -1.36 -1.51 2.53
C GLU A 352 -2.00 -0.38 1.70
N PRO A 353 -1.62 0.90 1.91
CA PRO A 353 -2.33 2.03 1.33
C PRO A 353 -2.16 2.16 -0.19
N PHE A 354 -0.94 2.01 -0.70
CA PHE A 354 -0.58 2.43 -2.05
C PHE A 354 -1.31 1.64 -3.16
N PRO A 355 -1.44 0.30 -3.08
CA PRO A 355 -2.21 -0.47 -4.07
C PRO A 355 -3.71 -0.13 -4.09
N MET A 356 -4.25 0.43 -3.00
CA MET A 356 -5.65 0.85 -2.91
C MET A 356 -5.91 2.22 -3.55
N LEU A 357 -4.87 3.03 -3.73
CA LEU A 357 -4.95 4.36 -4.33
C LEU A 357 -4.86 4.30 -5.86
N ALA A 358 -5.49 5.26 -6.53
CA ALA A 358 -5.40 5.44 -7.99
C ALA A 358 -4.10 6.16 -8.38
N LEU A 359 -2.95 5.60 -8.03
CA LEU A 359 -1.65 6.27 -8.19
C LEU A 359 -1.31 6.60 -9.64
N ASP A 360 -1.61 5.68 -10.57
CA ASP A 360 -1.41 5.89 -12.01
C ASP A 360 -2.17 7.12 -12.50
N GLU A 361 -3.49 7.18 -12.27
CA GLU A 361 -4.31 8.32 -12.70
C GLU A 361 -3.90 9.62 -12.02
N LEU A 362 -3.43 9.58 -10.77
CA LEU A 362 -2.92 10.77 -10.09
C LEU A 362 -1.61 11.27 -10.71
N CYS A 363 -0.73 10.37 -11.16
CA CYS A 363 0.48 10.75 -11.91
C CYS A 363 0.11 11.33 -13.28
N ASP A 364 -0.82 10.70 -14.00
CA ASP A 364 -1.28 11.16 -15.31
C ASP A 364 -1.97 12.53 -15.21
N LEU A 365 -2.71 12.77 -14.12
CA LEU A 365 -3.35 14.05 -13.82
C LEU A 365 -2.31 15.16 -13.65
N VAL A 366 -1.27 14.95 -12.83
CA VAL A 366 -0.17 15.93 -12.66
C VAL A 366 0.54 16.18 -13.98
N HIS A 367 0.86 15.12 -14.73
CA HIS A 367 1.50 15.27 -16.02
C HIS A 367 0.65 16.13 -16.98
N SER A 368 -0.66 15.89 -17.03
CA SER A 368 -1.61 16.65 -17.83
C SER A 368 -1.72 18.11 -17.37
N ASN A 369 -1.80 18.36 -16.05
CA ASN A 369 -1.84 19.69 -15.46
C ASN A 369 -0.60 20.52 -15.84
N ILE A 370 0.59 19.92 -15.75
CA ILE A 370 1.85 20.57 -16.10
C ILE A 370 1.85 20.91 -17.59
N GLN A 371 1.46 19.98 -18.47
CA GLN A 371 1.39 20.24 -19.91
C GLN A 371 0.39 21.35 -20.26
N GLU A 372 -0.77 21.39 -19.62
CA GLU A 372 -1.77 22.44 -19.81
C GLU A 372 -1.24 23.80 -19.32
N ALA A 373 -0.57 23.84 -18.16
CA ALA A 373 0.03 25.04 -17.62
C ALA A 373 1.10 25.62 -18.57
N VAL A 374 1.97 24.78 -19.12
CA VAL A 374 2.99 25.20 -20.12
C VAL A 374 2.33 25.77 -21.37
N LYS A 375 1.30 25.09 -21.91
CA LYS A 375 0.59 25.54 -23.13
C LYS A 375 -0.14 26.86 -22.90
N SER A 376 -0.78 27.02 -21.74
CA SER A 376 -1.61 28.18 -21.43
C SER A 376 -0.79 29.42 -21.03
N GLU A 377 0.43 29.26 -20.50
CA GLU A 377 1.31 30.35 -20.06
C GLU A 377 1.42 31.47 -21.11
N SER A 378 1.85 31.13 -22.32
CA SER A 378 2.08 32.09 -23.40
C SER A 378 0.78 32.77 -23.86
N ILE A 379 -0.33 32.01 -23.93
CA ILE A 379 -1.64 32.50 -24.35
C ILE A 379 -2.19 33.50 -23.33
N ILE A 380 -2.12 33.17 -22.04
CA ILE A 380 -2.59 34.01 -20.94
C ILE A 380 -1.75 35.28 -20.87
N ARG A 381 -0.42 35.16 -20.93
CA ARG A 381 0.49 36.31 -20.91
C ARG A 381 0.19 37.28 -22.06
N ASN A 382 0.03 36.77 -23.28
CA ASN A 382 -0.27 37.60 -24.45
C ASN A 382 -1.63 38.31 -24.33
N ARG A 383 -2.66 37.64 -23.80
CA ARG A 383 -3.97 38.24 -23.54
C ARG A 383 -3.90 39.35 -22.49
N ILE A 384 -3.15 39.15 -21.41
CA ILE A 384 -2.97 40.17 -20.36
C ILE A 384 -2.24 41.39 -20.92
N VAL A 385 -1.13 41.18 -21.64
CA VAL A 385 -0.37 42.28 -22.27
C VAL A 385 -1.24 43.05 -23.27
N ALA A 386 -2.06 42.36 -24.07
CA ALA A 386 -2.99 43.01 -25.00
C ALA A 386 -4.03 43.88 -24.27
N LYS A 387 -4.59 43.40 -23.15
CA LYS A 387 -5.52 44.18 -22.32
C LYS A 387 -4.88 45.42 -21.72
N ILE A 388 -3.62 45.32 -21.26
CA ILE A 388 -2.86 46.46 -20.73
C ILE A 388 -2.67 47.52 -21.82
N ARG A 389 -2.21 47.12 -23.01
CA ARG A 389 -2.02 48.05 -24.14
C ARG A 389 -3.33 48.75 -24.55
N LEU A 390 -4.45 48.03 -24.59
CA LEU A 390 -5.76 48.62 -24.88
C LEU A 390 -6.18 49.67 -23.84
N HIS A 391 -5.91 49.41 -22.56
CA HIS A 391 -6.22 50.34 -21.49
C HIS A 391 -5.37 51.62 -21.57
N GLU A 392 -4.07 51.50 -21.89
CA GLU A 392 -3.19 52.66 -22.11
C GLU A 392 -3.66 53.54 -23.28
N VAL A 393 -4.10 52.93 -24.39
CA VAL A 393 -4.65 53.66 -25.55
C VAL A 393 -5.92 54.42 -25.19
N ASN A 394 -6.85 53.81 -24.44
CA ASN A 394 -8.11 54.45 -24.04
C ASN A 394 -7.92 55.58 -23.02
N HIS A 395 -6.90 55.50 -22.14
CA HIS A 395 -6.56 56.62 -21.25
C HIS A 395 -5.86 57.76 -21.98
N SER A 396 -5.03 57.45 -22.99
CA SER A 396 -4.40 58.46 -23.84
C SER A 396 -5.39 59.27 -24.69
N SER A 397 -6.52 58.68 -25.12
CA SER A 397 -7.50 59.39 -25.95
C SER A 397 -8.38 60.37 -25.17
N ASN A 398 -8.55 60.18 -23.85
CA ASN A 398 -9.38 61.04 -23.00
C ASN A 398 -8.62 62.23 -22.36
N GLY A 399 -7.30 62.33 -22.56
CA GLY A 399 -6.45 63.37 -21.98
C GLY A 399 -6.24 64.64 -22.84
N ARG A 400 -6.89 64.77 -24.00
CA ARG A 400 -6.72 65.92 -24.90
C ARG A 400 -8.01 66.71 -25.09
N HIS A 401 -8.41 67.46 -24.08
CA HIS A 401 -9.05 68.77 -24.21
C HIS A 401 -9.15 69.43 -22.83
N ARG A 402 -8.31 70.44 -22.59
CA ARG A 402 -8.75 71.78 -22.15
C ARG A 402 -7.59 72.77 -22.27
N SER A 403 -7.79 73.66 -23.24
CA SER A 403 -7.22 74.99 -23.41
C SER A 403 -7.36 75.85 -22.17
#